data_AF-A0A7C6S8P6-F1
#
_entry.id   AF-A0A7C6S8P6-F1
#
_cell.length_a   1.000
_cell.length_b   1.000
_cell.length_c   1.000
_cell.angle_alpha   90.00
_cell.angle_beta   90.00
_cell.angle_gamma   90.00
#
_symmetry.space_group_name_H-M   'P 1'
#
loop_
_entity.id
_entity.type
_entity.pdbx_description
1 polymer ?
#
loop_
_entity_poly.entity_id
_entity_poly.type
_entity_poly.pdbx_seq_one_letter_code
_entity_poly.pdbx_strand_id
1 'polypeptide(L)'
;MLLTDAVDLIWQNRRYITLDPKQALSHLNEEVAESLKALLRNDEDRARKELGDALACLFIALKVLEMDAEEVIRQQVENMRKGREKVMVITPSRVEIYVNGELKGGWSVWGPEDRNQAKQIAAEFGCSVVEEKL
;
A
#
# COMPACT_ATOMS: atom_id res chain seq x y z
N MET A 1 -23.55 7.79 10.98
CA MET A 1 -23.67 6.85 9.86
C MET A 1 -22.44 5.96 9.90
N LEU A 2 -22.62 4.63 9.90
CA LEU A 2 -21.50 3.70 9.80
C LEU A 2 -20.97 3.69 8.36
N LEU A 3 -19.75 3.17 8.15
CA LEU A 3 -19.19 3.11 6.80
C LEU A 3 -20.02 2.17 5.91
N THR A 4 -20.41 1.01 6.44
CA THR A 4 -21.32 0.06 5.79
C THR A 4 -22.62 0.74 5.32
N ASP A 5 -23.27 1.51 6.20
CA ASP A 5 -24.47 2.28 5.84
C ASP A 5 -24.20 3.27 4.69
N ALA A 6 -23.07 3.97 4.75
CA ALA A 6 -22.69 4.95 3.73
C ALA A 6 -22.45 4.29 2.36
N VAL A 7 -21.75 3.15 2.35
CA VAL A 7 -21.49 2.37 1.14
C VAL A 7 -22.79 1.85 0.54
N ASP A 8 -23.72 1.37 1.37
CA ASP A 8 -25.03 0.89 0.90
C ASP A 8 -25.88 2.04 0.34
N LEU A 9 -25.84 3.22 0.96
CA LEU A 9 -26.50 4.42 0.41
C LEU A 9 -25.90 4.85 -0.91
N ILE A 10 -24.56 4.86 -1.05
CA ILE A 10 -23.88 5.13 -2.32
C ILE A 10 -24.32 4.11 -3.37
N TRP A 11 -24.33 2.83 -3.01
CA TRP A 11 -24.78 1.77 -3.89
C TRP A 11 -26.21 2.02 -4.35
N GLN A 12 -27.15 2.30 -3.45
CA GLN A 12 -28.56 2.52 -3.79
C GLN A 12 -28.79 3.77 -4.65
N ASN A 13 -27.97 4.81 -4.49
CA ASN A 13 -28.11 6.09 -5.19
C ASN A 13 -27.16 6.25 -6.39
N ARG A 14 -26.48 5.18 -6.81
CA ARG A 14 -25.54 5.21 -7.92
C ARG A 14 -26.21 5.71 -9.21
N ARG A 15 -25.52 6.58 -9.94
CA ARG A 15 -26.01 7.19 -11.19
C ARG A 15 -26.04 6.22 -12.38
N TYR A 16 -25.34 5.10 -12.26
CA TYR A 16 -25.25 4.07 -13.29
C TYR A 16 -25.36 2.67 -12.66
N ILE A 17 -25.98 1.75 -13.39
CA ILE A 17 -26.05 0.34 -12.98
C ILE A 17 -24.96 -0.40 -13.75
N THR A 18 -23.98 -0.93 -13.02
CA THR A 18 -22.98 -1.84 -13.59
C THR A 18 -22.77 -3.02 -12.66
N LEU A 19 -22.58 -4.19 -13.25
CA LEU A 19 -22.14 -5.42 -12.59
C LEU A 19 -20.87 -5.96 -13.26
N ASP A 20 -20.31 -5.25 -14.24
CA ASP A 20 -19.05 -5.61 -14.88
C ASP A 20 -17.89 -4.93 -14.13
N PRO A 21 -16.97 -5.70 -13.51
CA PRO A 21 -15.82 -5.14 -12.82
C PRO A 21 -14.98 -4.21 -13.69
N LYS A 22 -14.85 -4.48 -15.00
CA LYS A 22 -14.05 -3.64 -15.89
C LYS A 22 -14.68 -2.26 -16.05
N GLN A 23 -16.00 -2.21 -16.23
CA GLN A 23 -16.74 -0.96 -16.34
C GLN A 23 -16.70 -0.16 -15.02
N ALA A 24 -16.89 -0.82 -13.87
CA ALA A 24 -16.80 -0.16 -12.56
C ALA A 24 -15.42 0.48 -12.33
N LEU A 25 -14.34 -0.25 -12.64
CA LEU A 25 -12.98 0.27 -12.55
C LEU A 25 -12.69 1.38 -13.58
N SER A 26 -13.28 1.30 -14.78
CA SER A 26 -13.16 2.35 -15.79
C SER A 26 -13.75 3.68 -15.31
N HIS A 27 -14.93 3.65 -14.67
CA HIS A 27 -15.54 4.86 -14.09
C HIS A 27 -14.70 5.44 -12.96
N LEU A 28 -14.18 4.60 -12.06
CA LEU A 28 -13.24 5.06 -11.03
C LEU A 28 -12.02 5.75 -11.65
N ASN A 29 -11.44 5.17 -12.69
CA ASN A 29 -10.28 5.73 -13.37
C ASN A 29 -10.59 7.09 -14.04
N GLU A 30 -11.79 7.26 -14.59
CA GLU A 30 -12.26 8.52 -15.18
C GLU A 30 -12.34 9.64 -14.15
N GLU A 31 -12.96 9.41 -13.00
CA GLU A 31 -13.11 10.43 -11.95
C GLU A 31 -11.74 10.85 -11.36
N VAL A 32 -10.83 9.88 -11.17
CA VAL A 32 -9.45 10.18 -10.74
C VAL A 32 -8.71 11.02 -11.80
N ALA A 33 -8.90 10.71 -13.08
CA ALA A 33 -8.27 11.46 -14.17
C ALA A 33 -8.81 12.89 -14.27
N GLU A 34 -10.12 13.11 -14.12
CA GLU A 34 -10.70 14.47 -14.10
C GLU A 34 -10.25 15.25 -12.87
N SER A 35 -10.14 14.61 -11.70
CA SER A 35 -9.56 15.23 -10.49
C SER A 35 -8.13 15.73 -10.73
N LEU A 36 -7.27 14.89 -11.31
CA LEU A 36 -5.89 15.27 -11.63
C LEU A 36 -5.83 16.39 -12.68
N LYS A 37 -6.66 16.29 -13.72
CA LYS A 37 -6.76 17.31 -14.78
C LYS A 37 -7.21 18.68 -14.23
N ALA A 38 -8.10 18.70 -13.24
CA ALA A 38 -8.51 19.93 -12.56
C ALA A 38 -7.35 20.53 -11.74
N LEU A 39 -6.60 19.71 -10.98
CA LEU A 39 -5.41 20.18 -10.27
C LEU A 39 -4.36 20.78 -11.22
N LEU A 40 -4.11 20.15 -12.36
CA LEU A 40 -3.18 20.66 -13.38
C LEU A 40 -3.59 22.02 -13.97
N ARG A 41 -4.87 22.40 -13.82
CA ARG A 41 -5.42 23.70 -14.23
C ARG A 41 -5.54 24.69 -13.07
N ASN A 42 -5.00 24.36 -11.90
CA ASN A 42 -5.15 25.10 -10.64
C ASN A 42 -6.61 25.30 -10.21
N ASP A 43 -7.51 24.39 -10.60
CA ASP A 43 -8.91 24.38 -10.18
C ASP A 43 -9.09 23.39 -9.01
N GLU A 44 -8.71 23.84 -7.81
CA GLU A 44 -8.72 22.98 -6.62
C GLU A 44 -10.14 22.58 -6.18
N ASP A 45 -11.12 23.46 -6.34
CA ASP A 45 -12.51 23.18 -5.95
C ASP A 45 -13.09 22.06 -6.80
N ARG A 46 -12.85 22.11 -8.11
CA ARG A 46 -13.23 21.03 -8.99
C ARG A 46 -12.45 19.76 -8.66
N ALA A 47 -11.15 19.84 -8.45
CA ALA A 47 -10.35 18.67 -8.09
C ALA A 47 -10.90 17.95 -6.84
N ARG A 48 -11.20 18.71 -5.77
CA ARG A 48 -11.80 18.15 -4.54
C ARG A 48 -13.14 17.47 -4.82
N LYS A 49 -13.97 18.05 -5.67
CA LYS A 49 -15.26 17.48 -6.07
C LYS A 49 -15.08 16.16 -6.84
N GLU A 50 -14.28 16.15 -7.90
CA GLU A 50 -14.08 14.94 -8.72
C GLU A 50 -13.40 13.82 -7.91
N LEU A 51 -12.52 14.17 -6.94
CA LEU A 51 -11.96 13.18 -6.01
C LEU A 51 -13.03 12.57 -5.09
N GLY A 52 -14.04 13.35 -4.69
CA GLY A 52 -15.22 12.84 -3.99
C GLY A 52 -16.07 11.91 -4.85
N ASP A 53 -16.25 12.24 -6.13
CA ASP A 53 -16.94 11.37 -7.10
C ASP A 53 -16.15 10.06 -7.34
N ALA A 54 -14.81 10.13 -7.34
CA ALA A 54 -13.94 8.95 -7.39
C ALA A 54 -14.09 8.06 -6.15
N LEU A 55 -14.26 8.63 -4.94
CA LEU A 55 -14.51 7.85 -3.72
C LEU A 55 -15.82 7.04 -3.84
N ALA A 56 -16.88 7.65 -4.37
CA ALA A 56 -18.13 6.94 -4.62
C ALA A 56 -17.94 5.79 -5.63
N CYS A 57 -17.21 6.03 -6.71
CA CYS A 57 -16.88 4.99 -7.70
C CYS A 57 -16.04 3.86 -7.10
N LEU A 58 -15.11 4.16 -6.17
CA LEU A 58 -14.33 3.14 -5.48
C LEU A 58 -15.23 2.20 -4.67
N PHE A 59 -16.18 2.74 -3.89
CA PHE A 59 -17.12 1.92 -3.13
C PHE A 59 -18.05 1.08 -4.02
N ILE A 60 -18.48 1.62 -5.17
CA ILE A 60 -19.23 0.86 -6.17
C ILE A 60 -18.38 -0.29 -6.72
N ALA A 61 -17.11 -0.03 -7.07
CA ALA A 61 -16.20 -1.06 -7.56
C ALA A 61 -15.94 -2.15 -6.52
N LEU A 62 -15.77 -1.80 -5.23
CA LEU A 62 -15.64 -2.78 -4.15
C LEU A 62 -16.86 -3.69 -4.07
N LYS A 63 -18.09 -3.15 -4.16
CA LYS A 63 -19.32 -3.96 -4.17
C LYS A 63 -19.40 -4.89 -5.39
N VAL A 64 -19.07 -4.40 -6.59
CA VAL A 64 -19.06 -5.21 -7.83
C VAL A 64 -18.02 -6.34 -7.76
N LEU A 65 -16.89 -6.09 -7.12
CA LEU A 65 -15.81 -7.07 -6.89
C LEU A 65 -16.03 -7.95 -5.65
N GLU A 66 -17.19 -7.84 -4.98
CA GLU A 66 -17.54 -8.60 -3.78
C GLU A 66 -16.54 -8.40 -2.62
N MET A 67 -15.98 -7.20 -2.51
CA MET A 67 -15.02 -6.82 -1.47
C MET A 67 -15.73 -6.06 -0.33
N ASP A 68 -15.49 -6.49 0.91
CA ASP A 68 -15.96 -5.75 2.09
C ASP A 68 -15.07 -4.53 2.37
N ALA A 69 -15.66 -3.34 2.40
CA ALA A 69 -14.92 -2.09 2.54
C ALA A 69 -14.25 -1.93 3.91
N GLU A 70 -14.90 -2.37 5.00
CA GLU A 70 -14.33 -2.27 6.34
C GLU A 70 -13.16 -3.23 6.52
N GLU A 71 -13.26 -4.45 6.00
CA GLU A 71 -12.18 -5.43 5.95
C GLU A 71 -10.99 -4.91 5.16
N VAL A 72 -11.22 -4.38 3.96
CA VAL A 72 -10.15 -3.83 3.12
C VAL A 72 -9.42 -2.70 3.85
N ILE A 73 -10.15 -1.77 4.48
CA ILE A 73 -9.55 -0.69 5.27
C ILE A 73 -8.72 -1.26 6.42
N ARG A 74 -9.26 -2.21 7.18
CA ARG A 74 -8.54 -2.85 8.29
C ARG A 74 -7.24 -3.49 7.81
N GLN A 75 -7.30 -4.25 6.71
CA GLN A 75 -6.13 -4.90 6.15
C GLN A 75 -5.08 -3.90 5.66
N GLN A 76 -5.50 -2.80 5.02
CA GLN A 76 -4.57 -1.74 4.61
C GLN A 76 -3.94 -1.04 5.82
N VAL A 77 -4.71 -0.75 6.87
CA VAL A 77 -4.17 -0.18 8.11
C VAL A 77 -3.14 -1.12 8.74
N GLU A 78 -3.42 -2.42 8.81
CA GLU A 78 -2.44 -3.40 9.27
C GLU A 78 -1.18 -3.41 8.41
N ASN A 79 -1.31 -3.40 7.09
CA ASN A 79 -0.18 -3.40 6.16
C ASN A 79 0.67 -2.13 6.29
N MET A 80 0.04 -0.98 6.51
CA MET A 80 0.73 0.28 6.77
C MET A 80 1.43 0.28 8.14
N ARG A 81 0.80 -0.30 9.16
CA ARG A 81 1.34 -0.39 10.53
C ARG A 81 2.46 -1.40 10.68
N LYS A 82 2.44 -2.49 9.89
CA LYS A 82 3.48 -3.54 9.95
C LYS A 82 4.89 -3.01 9.72
N GLY A 83 5.04 -1.76 9.25
CA GLY A 83 6.32 -1.29 8.77
C GLY A 83 6.85 -2.26 7.71
N ARG A 84 8.06 -2.02 7.23
CA ARG A 84 8.86 -3.13 6.74
C ARG A 84 9.97 -3.21 7.75
N GLU A 85 9.76 -3.97 8.81
CA GLU A 85 10.86 -4.25 9.73
C GLU A 85 11.90 -5.03 8.92
N LYS A 86 12.97 -4.34 8.56
CA LYS A 86 14.08 -4.94 7.85
C LYS A 86 15.16 -5.18 8.87
N VAL A 87 15.50 -6.43 9.12
CA VAL A 87 16.58 -6.80 10.02
C VAL A 87 17.68 -7.43 9.19
N MET A 88 18.91 -6.96 9.35
CA MET A 88 20.09 -7.60 8.81
C MET A 88 20.82 -8.31 9.95
N VAL A 89 20.88 -9.63 9.89
CA VAL A 89 21.63 -10.46 10.84
C VAL A 89 23.01 -10.72 10.26
N ILE A 90 24.06 -10.31 10.98
CA ILE A 90 25.45 -10.48 10.57
C ILE A 90 26.10 -11.51 11.51
N THR A 91 26.46 -12.65 10.96
CA THR A 91 27.17 -13.75 11.66
C THR A 91 28.64 -13.79 11.21
N PRO A 92 29.49 -14.62 11.82
CA PRO A 92 30.90 -14.75 11.41
C PRO A 92 31.10 -15.18 9.95
N SER A 93 30.16 -15.94 9.38
CA SER A 93 30.30 -16.58 8.06
C SER A 93 29.26 -16.15 7.02
N ARG A 94 28.18 -15.47 7.42
CA ARG A 94 27.13 -14.99 6.51
C ARG A 94 26.34 -13.80 7.03
N VAL A 95 25.67 -13.13 6.10
CA VAL A 95 24.66 -12.11 6.35
C VAL A 95 23.31 -12.63 5.87
N GLU A 96 22.26 -12.36 6.63
CA GLU A 96 20.88 -12.68 6.30
C GLU A 96 20.01 -11.43 6.42
N ILE A 97 19.12 -11.22 5.45
CA ILE A 97 18.16 -10.11 5.44
C ILE A 97 16.78 -10.68 5.70
N TYR A 98 16.14 -10.22 6.76
CA TYR A 98 14.77 -10.52 7.12
C TYR A 98 13.90 -9.29 6.85
N VAL A 99 12.73 -9.52 6.25
CA VAL A 99 11.70 -8.49 6.11
C VAL A 99 10.43 -9.01 6.75
N ASN A 100 10.00 -8.34 7.83
CA ASN A 100 8.87 -8.77 8.65
C ASN A 100 9.02 -10.22 9.15
N GLY A 101 10.23 -10.59 9.57
CA GLY A 101 10.55 -11.94 10.08
C GLY A 101 10.78 -13.02 9.02
N GLU A 102 10.55 -12.74 7.73
CA GLU A 102 10.81 -13.71 6.66
C GLU A 102 12.20 -13.48 6.04
N LEU A 103 13.00 -14.55 5.91
CA LEU A 103 14.28 -14.51 5.20
C LEU A 103 14.06 -14.18 3.71
N LYS A 104 14.59 -13.04 3.26
CA LYS A 104 14.51 -12.60 1.86
C LYS A 104 15.78 -12.84 1.07
N GLY A 105 16.92 -13.03 1.74
CA GLY A 105 18.18 -13.31 1.08
C GLY A 105 19.35 -13.26 2.04
N GLY A 106 20.54 -13.58 1.54
CA GLY A 106 21.77 -13.55 2.31
C GLY A 106 22.98 -13.89 1.45
N TRP A 107 24.16 -13.61 1.96
CA TRP A 107 25.44 -13.93 1.31
C TRP A 107 26.50 -14.31 2.35
N SER A 108 27.52 -15.05 1.91
CA SER A 108 28.65 -15.41 2.76
C SER A 108 29.57 -14.21 3.01
N VAL A 109 30.14 -14.14 4.21
CA VAL A 109 31.18 -13.16 4.57
C VAL A 109 32.42 -13.88 5.07
N TRP A 110 33.59 -13.34 4.74
CA TRP A 110 34.88 -13.99 4.96
C TRP A 110 35.79 -13.22 5.90
N GLY A 111 35.41 -12.00 6.29
CA GLY A 111 36.24 -11.17 7.15
C GLY A 111 35.56 -9.90 7.66
N PRO A 112 36.31 -9.09 8.43
CA PRO A 112 35.81 -7.82 8.96
C PRO A 112 35.37 -6.82 7.89
N GLU A 113 36.02 -6.82 6.72
CA GLU A 113 35.69 -5.93 5.60
C GLU A 113 34.28 -6.22 5.06
N ASP A 114 33.98 -7.48 4.75
CA ASP A 114 32.65 -7.91 4.28
C ASP A 114 31.56 -7.57 5.30
N ARG A 115 31.85 -7.72 6.60
CA ARG A 115 30.90 -7.36 7.68
C ARG A 115 30.69 -5.84 7.76
N ASN A 116 31.75 -5.05 7.58
CA ASN A 116 31.62 -3.59 7.55
C ASN A 116 30.83 -3.11 6.33
N GLN A 117 31.03 -3.74 5.17
CA GLN A 117 30.25 -3.48 3.97
C GLN A 117 28.77 -3.83 4.19
N ALA A 118 28.49 -4.96 4.84
CA ALA A 118 27.12 -5.33 5.20
C ALA A 118 26.46 -4.29 6.11
N LYS A 119 27.18 -3.70 7.07
CA LYS A 119 26.66 -2.61 7.91
C LYS A 119 26.34 -1.34 7.11
N GLN A 120 27.16 -0.99 6.12
CA GLN A 120 26.88 0.13 5.23
C GLN A 120 25.61 -0.11 4.41
N ILE A 121 25.46 -1.31 3.82
CA ILE A 121 24.25 -1.72 3.11
C ILE A 121 23.04 -1.66 4.06
N ALA A 122 23.15 -2.17 5.29
CA ALA A 122 22.07 -2.09 6.26
C ALA A 122 21.61 -0.64 6.50
N ALA A 123 22.54 0.30 6.63
CA ALA A 123 22.21 1.72 6.81
C ALA A 123 21.52 2.33 5.58
N GLU A 124 22.02 2.04 4.37
CA GLU A 124 21.41 2.51 3.11
C GLU A 124 19.97 2.01 2.93
N PHE A 125 19.71 0.76 3.31
CA PHE A 125 18.39 0.13 3.14
C PHE A 125 17.45 0.34 4.34
N GLY A 126 17.92 1.02 5.40
CA GLY A 126 17.16 1.28 6.63
C GLY A 126 16.89 0.02 7.44
N CYS A 127 17.84 -0.91 7.48
CA CYS A 127 17.76 -2.14 8.25
C CYS A 127 18.29 -1.93 9.68
N SER A 128 17.62 -2.52 10.66
CA SER A 128 18.20 -2.74 11.98
C SER A 128 19.26 -3.85 11.90
N VAL A 129 20.41 -3.66 12.54
CA VAL A 129 21.51 -4.64 12.51
C VAL A 129 21.54 -5.45 13.79
N VAL A 130 21.59 -6.77 13.66
CA VAL A 130 21.84 -7.71 14.77
C VAL A 130 23.15 -8.43 14.48
N GLU A 131 24.13 -8.27 15.37
CA GLU A 131 25.41 -8.96 15.27
C GLU A 131 25.48 -10.09 16.29
N GLU A 132 25.76 -11.30 15.80
CA GLU A 132 26.07 -12.42 16.67
C GLU A 132 27.52 -12.25 17.18
N LYS A 133 27.69 -12.14 18.50
CA LYS A 133 29.03 -12.05 19.10
C LYS A 133 29.77 -13.37 18.85
N LEU A 134 30.97 -13.25 18.31
CA LEU A 134 31.98 -14.32 18.23
C LEU A 134 32.23 -14.96 19.59
#